data_AF-A0A7Z8E1I6-F1
#
_entry.id   AF-A0A7Z8E1I6-F1
#
_cell.length_a   1.000
_cell.length_b   1.000
_cell.length_c   1.000
_cell.angle_alpha   90.00
_cell.angle_beta   90.00
_cell.angle_gamma   90.00
#
_symmetry.space_group_name_H-M   'P 1'
#
loop_
_entity.id
_entity.type
_entity.pdbx_description
1 polymer ?
#
loop_
_entity_poly.entity_id
_entity_poly.type
_entity_poly.pdbx_seq_one_letter_code
_entity_poly.pdbx_strand_id
1 'polypeptide(L)'
;VLFRSEIKDLLSYLRIVANSNDDISLQRIINVPKRGIGPSSVEKIQAYALQNNISMFDALSEADFIGLSKKVTQGCIQFYDLLQNLIKEQEFLEISEIVEEILEKTGYRAMLEREQTIESRSRLENLDEFMSVPKDYEENTPLEEQSLIN
;
A
#
# COMPACT_ATOMS: atom_id res chain seq x y z
N VAL A 1 4.47 22.00 4.76
CA VAL A 1 5.47 20.95 4.40
C VAL A 1 4.74 19.91 3.56
N LEU A 2 4.52 20.25 2.28
CA LEU A 2 3.96 19.38 1.23
C LEU A 2 4.95 18.29 0.78
N PHE A 3 6.02 18.10 1.54
CA PHE A 3 7.06 17.14 1.22
C PHE A 3 6.50 15.74 1.42
N ARG A 4 6.18 15.16 0.26
CA ARG A 4 6.16 13.73 -0.02
C ARG A 4 4.97 12.94 0.54
N SER A 5 3.74 13.37 0.22
CA SER A 5 2.56 12.53 0.52
C SER A 5 2.66 11.19 -0.22
N GLU A 6 3.17 11.20 -1.44
CA GLU A 6 3.46 10.03 -2.26
C GLU A 6 4.48 9.09 -1.64
N ILE A 7 5.59 9.59 -1.10
CA ILE A 7 6.57 8.72 -0.42
C ILE A 7 5.97 8.13 0.85
N LYS A 8 5.18 8.90 1.61
CA LYS A 8 4.51 8.36 2.79
C LYS A 8 3.48 7.30 2.44
N ASP A 9 2.75 7.48 1.34
CA ASP A 9 1.79 6.48 0.87
C ASP A 9 2.53 5.20 0.45
N LEU A 10 3.62 5.34 -0.31
CA LEU A 10 4.48 4.22 -0.72
C LEU A 10 5.08 3.48 0.49
N LEU A 11 5.61 4.22 1.47
CA LEU A 11 6.11 3.65 2.72
C LEU A 11 5.01 2.95 3.51
N SER A 12 3.78 3.45 3.49
CA SER A 12 2.66 2.74 4.12
C SER A 12 2.27 1.47 3.38
N TYR A 13 2.38 1.42 2.05
CA TYR A 13 2.26 0.16 1.30
C TYR A 13 3.34 -0.83 1.71
N LEU A 14 4.61 -0.41 1.70
CA LEU A 14 5.74 -1.27 2.10
C LEU A 14 5.59 -1.79 3.53
N ARG A 15 5.12 -0.94 4.47
CA ARG A 15 4.86 -1.35 5.85
C ARG A 15 3.77 -2.40 5.97
N ILE A 16 2.71 -2.30 5.18
CA ILE A 16 1.65 -3.32 5.17
C ILE A 16 2.14 -4.63 4.57
N VAL A 17 2.96 -4.55 3.52
CA VAL A 17 3.58 -5.71 2.89
C VAL A 17 4.51 -6.42 3.89
N ALA A 18 5.34 -5.68 4.63
CA ALA A 18 6.21 -6.23 5.66
C ALA A 18 5.48 -6.63 6.97
N ASN A 19 4.38 -5.96 7.32
CA ASN A 19 3.60 -6.19 8.53
C ASN A 19 2.14 -5.79 8.34
N SER A 20 1.28 -6.77 8.07
CA SER A 20 -0.15 -6.55 7.82
C SER A 20 -0.93 -6.00 9.03
N ASN A 21 -0.35 -6.02 10.24
CA ASN A 21 -0.99 -5.51 11.46
C ASN A 21 -0.81 -3.99 11.67
N ASP A 22 -0.15 -3.26 10.76
CA ASP A 22 0.02 -1.81 10.85
C ASP A 22 -1.26 -1.05 10.42
N ASP A 23 -2.24 -0.99 11.32
CA ASP A 23 -3.52 -0.29 11.07
C ASP A 23 -3.34 1.18 10.67
N ILE A 24 -2.31 1.87 11.18
CA ILE A 24 -2.05 3.28 10.86
C ILE A 24 -1.67 3.41 9.38
N SER A 25 -0.78 2.53 8.91
CA SER A 25 -0.41 2.48 7.49
C SER A 25 -1.59 2.06 6.63
N LEU A 26 -2.38 1.07 7.04
CA LEU A 26 -3.55 0.61 6.27
C LEU A 26 -4.57 1.74 6.10
N GLN A 27 -4.92 2.45 7.18
CA GLN A 27 -5.84 3.59 7.14
C GLN A 27 -5.41 4.67 6.16
N ARG A 28 -4.09 4.87 6.00
CA ARG A 28 -3.54 5.84 5.06
C ARG A 28 -3.81 5.44 3.61
N ILE A 29 -3.60 4.17 3.27
CA ILE A 29 -3.59 3.69 1.87
C ILE A 29 -4.90 3.05 1.41
N ILE A 30 -5.82 2.72 2.33
CA ILE A 30 -7.04 1.95 2.04
C ILE A 30 -7.87 2.53 0.90
N ASN A 31 -7.84 3.85 0.72
CA ASN A 31 -8.54 4.56 -0.35
C ASN A 31 -7.62 5.42 -1.23
N VAL A 32 -6.32 5.08 -1.30
CA VAL A 32 -5.33 5.71 -2.16
C VAL A 32 -4.56 4.64 -2.95
N PRO A 33 -4.77 4.48 -4.27
CA PRO A 33 -5.74 5.19 -5.12
C PRO A 33 -7.21 5.00 -4.73
N LYS A 34 -8.10 5.83 -5.28
CA LYS A 34 -9.53 5.83 -4.91
C LYS A 34 -10.19 4.47 -5.21
N ARG A 35 -10.73 3.83 -4.17
CA ARG A 35 -11.44 2.54 -4.21
C ARG A 35 -12.91 2.65 -3.78
N GLY A 36 -13.36 3.86 -3.42
CA GLY A 36 -14.72 4.09 -2.94
C GLY A 36 -14.93 3.73 -1.47
N ILE A 37 -13.86 3.48 -0.72
CA ILE A 37 -13.89 3.21 0.72
C ILE A 37 -13.81 4.57 1.45
N GLY A 38 -14.97 5.18 1.68
CA GLY A 38 -15.07 6.50 2.31
C GLY A 38 -14.83 6.49 3.83
N PRO A 39 -14.69 7.66 4.49
CA PRO A 39 -14.38 7.77 5.92
C PRO A 39 -15.31 6.95 6.83
N SER A 40 -16.63 7.00 6.60
CA SER A 40 -17.60 6.23 7.38
C SER A 40 -17.47 4.71 7.19
N SER A 41 -16.96 4.25 6.04
CA SER A 41 -16.66 2.84 5.83
C SER A 41 -15.38 2.43 6.56
N VAL A 42 -14.35 3.29 6.54
CA VAL A 42 -13.12 3.08 7.31
C VAL A 42 -13.41 2.99 8.80
N GLU A 43 -14.25 3.87 9.35
CA GLU A 43 -14.69 3.83 10.75
C GLU A 43 -15.39 2.51 11.10
N LYS A 44 -16.25 2.00 10.22
CA LYS A 44 -16.90 0.69 10.41
C LYS A 44 -15.91 -0.46 10.40
N ILE A 45 -14.94 -0.44 9.47
CA ILE A 45 -13.89 -1.46 9.39
C ILE A 45 -13.05 -1.44 10.67
N GLN A 46 -12.64 -0.26 11.13
CA GLN A 46 -11.88 -0.10 12.37
C GLN A 46 -12.67 -0.57 13.60
N ALA A 47 -13.97 -0.22 13.69
CA ALA A 47 -14.83 -0.67 14.79
C ALA A 47 -15.00 -2.20 14.79
N TYR A 48 -15.17 -2.80 13.62
CA TYR A 48 -15.26 -4.27 13.48
C TYR A 48 -13.96 -4.95 13.90
N ALA A 49 -12.82 -4.44 13.45
CA ALA A 49 -11.49 -4.95 13.82
C ALA A 49 -11.31 -4.93 15.35
N LEU A 50 -11.64 -3.79 15.99
CA LEU A 50 -11.56 -3.63 17.44
C LEU A 50 -12.50 -4.58 18.19
N GLN A 51 -13.76 -4.73 17.73
CA GLN A 51 -14.75 -5.60 18.37
C GLN A 51 -14.36 -7.08 18.32
N ASN A 52 -13.71 -7.52 17.24
CA ASN A 52 -13.28 -8.90 17.06
C ASN A 52 -11.83 -9.13 17.52
N ASN A 53 -11.14 -8.08 17.99
CA ASN A 53 -9.73 -8.12 18.40
C ASN A 53 -8.81 -8.67 17.28
N ILE A 54 -9.01 -8.18 16.06
CA ILE A 54 -8.23 -8.49 14.86
C ILE A 54 -7.65 -7.20 14.26
N SER A 55 -6.70 -7.31 13.34
CA SER A 55 -6.18 -6.16 12.61
C SER A 55 -7.23 -5.61 11.63
N MET A 56 -7.09 -4.35 11.20
CA MET A 56 -7.93 -3.84 10.12
C MET A 56 -7.71 -4.59 8.81
N PHE A 57 -6.53 -5.17 8.59
CA PHE A 57 -6.23 -6.00 7.43
C PHE A 57 -7.05 -7.30 7.45
N ASP A 58 -7.08 -7.99 8.57
CA ASP A 58 -7.90 -9.20 8.76
C ASP A 58 -9.39 -8.88 8.64
N ALA A 59 -9.81 -7.70 9.13
CA ALA A 59 -11.18 -7.23 8.94
C ALA A 59 -11.55 -7.08 7.44
N LEU A 60 -10.61 -6.74 6.55
CA LEU A 60 -10.89 -6.70 5.11
C LEU A 60 -11.23 -8.08 4.54
N SER A 61 -10.65 -9.16 5.09
CA SER A 61 -10.98 -10.55 4.71
C SER A 61 -12.39 -10.96 5.14
N GLU A 62 -12.94 -10.26 6.12
CA GLU A 62 -14.29 -10.46 6.68
C GLU A 62 -15.27 -9.35 6.24
N ALA A 63 -14.97 -8.63 5.15
CA ALA A 63 -15.72 -7.45 4.73
C ALA A 63 -17.23 -7.69 4.51
N ASP A 64 -17.64 -8.93 4.22
CA ASP A 64 -19.04 -9.33 4.09
C ASP A 64 -19.84 -9.20 5.41
N PHE A 65 -19.17 -9.28 6.56
CA PHE A 65 -19.82 -9.28 7.88
C PHE A 65 -19.88 -7.88 8.53
N ILE A 66 -19.19 -6.89 7.97
CA ILE A 66 -19.05 -5.53 8.56
C ILE A 66 -20.33 -4.69 8.40
N GLY A 67 -21.25 -5.07 7.49
CA GLY A 67 -22.43 -4.25 7.18
C GLY A 67 -22.11 -3.01 6.34
N LEU A 68 -21.19 -3.18 5.38
CA LEU A 68 -20.85 -2.19 4.36
C LEU A 68 -21.81 -2.29 3.17
N SER A 69 -21.84 -1.26 2.31
CA SER A 69 -22.58 -1.37 1.05
C SER A 69 -21.89 -2.38 0.13
N LYS A 70 -22.65 -3.06 -0.73
CA LYS A 70 -22.10 -4.07 -1.68
C LYS A 70 -20.90 -3.57 -2.48
N LYS A 71 -20.92 -2.31 -2.92
CA LYS A 71 -19.81 -1.69 -3.67
C LYS A 71 -18.55 -1.54 -2.81
N VAL A 72 -18.71 -1.12 -1.56
CA VAL A 72 -17.59 -0.94 -0.63
C VAL A 72 -17.02 -2.31 -0.21
N THR A 73 -17.88 -3.29 0.07
CA THR A 73 -17.48 -4.67 0.35
C THR A 73 -16.60 -5.22 -0.77
N GLN A 74 -17.04 -5.10 -2.02
CA GLN A 74 -16.26 -5.55 -3.16
C GLN A 74 -14.90 -4.84 -3.28
N GLY A 75 -14.85 -3.54 -2.99
CA GLY A 75 -13.61 -2.77 -2.97
C GLY A 75 -12.66 -3.19 -1.85
N CYS A 76 -13.18 -3.58 -0.68
CA CYS A 76 -12.39 -4.12 0.42
C CYS A 76 -11.79 -5.47 0.07
N ILE A 77 -12.58 -6.39 -0.50
CA ILE A 77 -12.12 -7.71 -0.92
C ILE A 77 -11.02 -7.60 -1.98
N GLN A 78 -11.23 -6.78 -3.02
CA GLN A 78 -10.22 -6.56 -4.06
C GLN A 78 -8.93 -5.97 -3.50
N PHE A 79 -9.03 -5.07 -2.51
CA PHE A 79 -7.87 -4.48 -1.88
C PHE A 79 -7.14 -5.47 -0.97
N TYR A 80 -7.87 -6.30 -0.22
CA TYR A 80 -7.31 -7.40 0.54
C TYR A 80 -6.54 -8.36 -0.35
N ASP A 81 -7.15 -8.82 -1.45
CA ASP A 81 -6.52 -9.74 -2.41
C ASP A 81 -5.25 -9.15 -3.02
N LEU A 82 -5.29 -7.85 -3.36
CA LEU A 82 -4.12 -7.13 -3.87
C LEU A 82 -2.96 -7.13 -2.86
N LEU A 83 -3.25 -6.78 -1.60
CA LEU A 83 -2.22 -6.73 -0.56
C LEU A 83 -1.69 -8.13 -0.23
N GLN A 84 -2.56 -9.13 -0.18
CA GLN A 84 -2.18 -10.54 -0.01
C GLN A 84 -1.23 -11.03 -1.11
N ASN A 85 -1.45 -10.62 -2.35
CA ASN A 85 -0.54 -10.96 -3.45
C ASN A 85 0.81 -10.27 -3.30
N LEU A 86 0.83 -8.97 -2.97
CA LEU A 86 2.08 -8.24 -2.73
C LEU A 86 2.90 -8.82 -1.56
N ILE A 87 2.24 -9.24 -0.47
CA ILE A 87 2.87 -9.92 0.66
C ILE A 87 3.56 -11.21 0.21
N LYS A 88 2.90 -12.01 -0.63
CA LYS A 88 3.49 -13.26 -1.16
C LYS A 88 4.64 -13.02 -2.12
N GLU A 89 4.53 -11.98 -2.95
CA GLU A 89 5.56 -11.63 -3.93
C GLU A 89 6.82 -11.09 -3.26
N GLN A 90 6.70 -10.41 -2.11
CA GLN A 90 7.84 -9.92 -1.32
C GLN A 90 8.84 -11.03 -0.97
N GLU A 91 8.41 -12.29 -0.84
CA GLU A 91 9.31 -13.42 -0.54
C GLU A 91 10.29 -13.74 -1.68
N PHE A 92 10.02 -13.25 -2.90
CA PHE A 92 10.74 -13.62 -4.12
C PHE A 92 11.30 -12.43 -4.90
N LEU A 93 11.07 -11.21 -4.41
CA LEU A 93 11.42 -9.97 -5.10
C LEU A 93 12.43 -9.17 -4.28
N GLU A 94 13.34 -8.51 -4.97
CA GLU A 94 14.19 -7.49 -4.37
C GLU A 94 13.38 -6.24 -3.97
N ILE A 95 13.95 -5.37 -3.15
CA ILE A 95 13.26 -4.17 -2.64
C ILE A 95 12.85 -3.26 -3.81
N SER A 96 13.71 -3.06 -4.80
CA SER A 96 13.39 -2.24 -5.96
C SER A 96 12.25 -2.83 -6.81
N GLU A 97 12.16 -4.16 -6.89
CA GLU A 97 11.12 -4.86 -7.64
C GLU A 97 9.77 -4.79 -6.91
N ILE A 98 9.72 -5.05 -5.61
CA ILE A 98 8.46 -4.95 -4.83
C ILE A 98 7.90 -3.52 -4.84
N VAL A 99 8.76 -2.51 -4.84
CA VAL A 99 8.31 -1.11 -4.91
C VAL A 99 7.67 -0.81 -6.27
N GLU A 100 8.24 -1.31 -7.38
CA GLU A 100 7.62 -1.17 -8.71
C GLU A 100 6.28 -1.91 -8.78
N GLU A 101 6.23 -3.15 -8.29
CA GLU A 101 5.00 -3.95 -8.23
C GLU A 101 3.89 -3.24 -7.42
N ILE A 102 4.24 -2.58 -6.31
CA ILE A 102 3.32 -1.74 -5.54
C ILE A 102 2.79 -0.59 -6.41
N LEU A 103 3.66 0.16 -7.08
CA LEU A 103 3.25 1.35 -7.85
C LEU A 103 2.33 0.97 -9.02
N GLU A 104 2.61 -0.15 -9.69
CA GLU A 104 1.87 -0.67 -10.83
C GLU A 104 0.55 -1.33 -10.41
N LYS A 105 0.60 -2.36 -9.56
CA LYS A 105 -0.60 -3.16 -9.19
C LYS A 105 -1.63 -2.37 -8.42
N THR A 106 -1.20 -1.42 -7.57
CA THR A 106 -2.14 -0.54 -6.86
C THR A 106 -2.76 0.51 -7.78
N GLY A 107 -2.16 0.74 -8.96
CA GLY A 107 -2.51 1.82 -9.87
C GLY A 107 -2.07 3.20 -9.37
N TYR A 108 -1.08 3.29 -8.48
CA TYR A 108 -0.60 4.56 -7.93
C TYR A 108 0.07 5.41 -9.01
N ARG A 109 0.95 4.82 -9.82
CA ARG A 109 1.58 5.51 -10.95
C ARG A 109 0.53 6.02 -11.94
N ALA A 110 -0.37 5.12 -12.36
CA ALA A 110 -1.48 5.45 -13.26
C ALA A 110 -2.45 6.50 -12.68
N MET A 111 -2.61 6.60 -11.36
CA MET A 111 -3.41 7.66 -10.73
C MET A 111 -2.75 9.04 -10.95
N LEU A 112 -1.45 9.15 -10.67
CA LEU A 112 -0.72 10.41 -10.85
C LEU A 112 -0.63 10.82 -12.33
N GLU A 113 -0.36 9.88 -13.23
CA GLU A 113 -0.28 10.15 -14.68
C GLU A 113 -1.59 10.73 -15.23
N ARG A 114 -2.74 10.25 -14.73
CA ARG A 114 -4.07 10.72 -15.15
C ARG A 114 -4.40 12.13 -14.66
N GLU A 115 -3.76 12.62 -13.60
CA GLU A 115 -4.02 13.97 -13.08
C GLU A 115 -3.49 15.06 -14.04
N GLN A 116 -2.41 14.78 -14.78
CA GLN A 116 -1.79 15.68 -15.78
C GLN A 116 -1.44 17.10 -15.28
N THR A 117 -1.36 17.31 -13.97
CA THR A 117 -0.99 18.59 -13.35
C THR A 117 0.52 18.72 -13.18
N ILE A 118 1.02 19.95 -13.01
CA ILE A 118 2.43 20.20 -12.66
C ILE A 118 2.79 19.49 -11.35
N GLU A 119 1.88 19.53 -10.37
CA GLU A 119 2.07 18.86 -9.08
C GLU A 119 2.18 17.34 -9.24
N SER A 120 1.30 16.71 -10.03
CA SER A 120 1.35 15.27 -10.27
C SER A 120 2.63 14.82 -10.97
N ARG A 121 3.17 15.63 -11.90
CA ARG A 121 4.47 15.39 -12.54
C ARG A 121 5.62 15.45 -11.53
N SER A 122 5.63 16.47 -10.67
CA SER A 122 6.64 16.57 -9.61
C SER A 122 6.55 15.40 -8.61
N ARG A 123 5.35 14.87 -8.33
CA ARG A 123 5.18 13.69 -7.48
C ARG A 123 5.70 12.41 -8.15
N LEU A 124 5.52 12.26 -9.45
CA LEU A 124 6.12 11.17 -10.23
C LEU A 124 7.66 11.25 -10.19
N GLU A 125 8.23 12.43 -10.43
CA GLU A 125 9.68 12.65 -10.33
C GLU A 125 10.23 12.30 -8.93
N ASN A 126 9.51 12.66 -7.86
CA ASN A 126 9.90 12.29 -6.49
C ASN A 126 9.86 10.77 -6.26
N LEU A 127 8.89 10.07 -6.85
CA LEU A 127 8.82 8.61 -6.78
C LEU A 127 9.99 7.98 -7.52
N ASP A 128 10.30 8.45 -8.73
CA ASP A 128 11.42 7.94 -9.52
C ASP A 128 12.77 8.22 -8.84
N GLU A 129 12.94 9.37 -8.19
CA GLU A 129 14.11 9.65 -7.33
C GLU A 129 14.18 8.70 -6.13
N PHE A 130 13.05 8.42 -5.48
CA PHE A 130 13.02 7.47 -4.35
C PHE A 130 13.40 6.06 -4.80
N MET A 131 13.00 5.63 -6.00
CA MET A 131 13.33 4.33 -6.57
C MET A 131 14.81 4.12 -6.86
N SER A 132 15.59 5.20 -7.03
CA SER A 132 17.03 5.05 -7.23
C SER A 132 17.75 4.58 -5.96
N VAL A 133 17.20 4.89 -4.77
CA VAL A 133 17.86 4.58 -3.48
C VAL A 133 17.92 3.06 -3.22
N PRO A 134 16.82 2.28 -3.33
CA PRO A 134 16.89 0.82 -3.22
C PRO A 134 17.79 0.19 -4.29
N LYS A 135 17.72 0.66 -5.54
CA LYS A 135 18.55 0.14 -6.64
C LYS A 135 20.04 0.36 -6.38
N ASP A 136 20.41 1.57 -5.97
CA ASP A 136 21.80 1.88 -5.62
C ASP A 136 22.26 1.03 -4.43
N TYR A 137 21.40 0.76 -3.45
CA TYR A 137 21.72 -0.12 -2.33
C TYR A 137 21.94 -1.58 -2.77
N GLU A 138 21.07 -2.09 -3.63
CA GLU A 138 21.16 -3.46 -4.18
C GLU A 138 22.40 -3.64 -5.06
N GLU A 139 22.75 -2.66 -5.88
CA GLU A 139 23.93 -2.72 -6.76
C GLU A 139 25.27 -2.61 -6.01
N ASN A 140 25.30 -1.87 -4.89
CA ASN A 140 26.53 -1.57 -4.16
C ASN A 140 26.75 -2.40 -2.89
N THR A 141 25.79 -3.25 -2.51
CA THR A 141 25.87 -4.11 -1.33
C THR A 141 26.04 -5.57 -1.75
N PRO A 142 27.07 -6.30 -1.26
CA PRO A 142 27.21 -7.72 -1.56
C PRO A 142 25.99 -8.53 -1.07
N LEU A 143 25.56 -9.53 -1.86
CA LEU A 143 24.40 -10.41 -1.58
C LEU A 143 24.41 -11.02 -0.15
N GLU A 144 25.58 -11.25 0.42
CA GLU A 144 25.77 -11.81 1.77
C GLU A 144 25.29 -10.86 2.89
N GLU A 145 25.27 -9.55 2.65
CA GLU A 145 24.78 -8.53 3.59
C GLU A 145 23.29 -8.21 3.39
N GLN A 146 22.74 -8.47 2.20
CA GLN A 146 21.32 -8.25 1.87
C GLN A 146 20.39 -9.27 2.55
N SER A 147 20.86 -10.52 2.71
CA SER A 147 20.11 -11.60 3.37
C SER A 147 19.87 -11.39 4.88
N LEU A 148 20.52 -10.42 5.52
CA LEU A 148 20.40 -10.18 6.96
C LEU A 148 19.16 -9.36 7.36
N ILE A 149 18.39 -8.88 6.37
CA ILE A 149 17.27 -7.94 6.56
C ILE A 149 15.90 -8.59 6.30
N ASN A 150 15.87 -9.83 5.78
CA ASN A 150 14.65 -10.62 5.59
C ASN A 150 14.28 -11.46 6.83
#